data_AF-A0A0N5CCK6-F1
#
_entry.id   AF-A0A0N5CCK6-F1
#
_cell.length_a   1.000
_cell.length_b   1.000
_cell.length_c   1.000
_cell.angle_alpha   90.00
_cell.angle_beta   90.00
_cell.angle_gamma   90.00
#
_symmetry.space_group_name_H-M   'P 1'
#
loop_
_entity.id
_entity.type
_entity.pdbx_description
1 polymer ?
#
loop_
_entity_poly.entity_id
_entity_poly.type
_entity_poly.pdbx_seq_one_letter_code
_entity_poly.pdbx_strand_id
1 'polypeptide(L)'
;MVRGKINPILRVHPIVSIIHTCNEPDKRCYFVVPFIIPDYYITTGSQLKFVYSVGTLELSKFYQGQKIECTKRLSRKIKNGYINY
;
A
#
# COMPACT_ATOMS: atom_id res chain seq x y z
N MET A 1 -3.88 11.28 2.92
CA MET A 1 -3.96 11.08 1.46
C MET A 1 -2.58 10.70 0.96
N VAL A 2 -2.45 9.60 0.21
CA VAL A 2 -1.18 9.18 -0.40
C VAL A 2 -1.23 9.51 -1.90
N ARG A 3 -0.11 9.99 -2.45
CA ARG A 3 0.03 10.30 -3.89
C ARG A 3 1.33 9.66 -4.38
N GLY A 4 1.35 9.26 -5.65
CA GLY A 4 2.55 8.74 -6.30
C GLY A 4 2.62 9.24 -7.73
N LYS A 5 3.83 9.47 -8.22
CA LYS A 5 4.10 9.84 -9.61
C LYS A 5 5.19 8.92 -10.14
N ILE A 6 5.06 8.53 -11.40
CA ILE A 6 6.07 7.79 -12.12
C ILE A 6 6.13 8.32 -13.56
N ASN A 7 7.29 8.23 -14.19
CA ASN A 7 7.48 8.53 -15.61
C ASN A 7 7.78 7.23 -16.35
N PRO A 8 6.76 6.40 -16.68
CA PRO A 8 7.00 5.10 -17.23
C PRO A 8 7.05 5.14 -18.77
N ILE A 9 7.84 4.25 -19.35
CA ILE A 9 7.83 3.98 -20.80
C ILE A 9 6.63 3.08 -21.16
N LEU A 10 6.13 2.28 -20.20
CA LEU A 10 5.04 1.31 -20.38
C LEU A 10 3.84 1.61 -19.45
N ARG A 11 2.69 0.95 -19.71
CA ARG A 11 1.54 1.00 -18.81
C ARG A 11 1.90 0.40 -17.44
N VAL A 12 1.46 1.07 -16.37
CA VAL A 12 1.71 0.65 -14.99
C VAL A 12 0.40 0.25 -14.31
N HIS A 13 0.48 -0.75 -13.42
CA HIS A 13 -0.64 -1.21 -12.58
C HIS A 13 -0.25 -1.03 -11.10
N PRO A 14 -0.60 0.11 -10.47
CA PRO A 14 -0.15 0.43 -9.14
C PRO A 14 -0.88 -0.41 -8.09
N ILE A 15 -0.13 -0.82 -7.06
CA ILE A 15 -0.65 -1.47 -5.86
C ILE A 15 -0.30 -0.60 -4.66
N VAL A 16 -1.30 -0.25 -3.87
CA VAL A 16 -1.12 0.39 -2.56
C VAL A 16 -1.40 -0.65 -1.50
N SER A 17 -0.53 -0.80 -0.52
CA SER A 17 -0.73 -1.76 0.57
C SER A 17 -0.78 -1.07 1.92
N ILE A 18 -1.71 -1.50 2.77
CA ILE A 18 -1.74 -1.13 4.18
C ILE A 18 -0.96 -2.17 4.96
N ILE A 19 0.01 -1.72 5.75
CA ILE A 19 0.85 -2.57 6.58
C ILE A 19 0.52 -2.29 8.03
N HIS A 20 0.16 -3.32 8.81
CA HIS A 20 -0.24 -3.15 10.21
C HIS A 20 0.17 -4.34 11.09
N THR A 21 0.10 -4.13 12.39
CA THR A 21 0.34 -5.17 13.42
C THR A 21 -0.89 -5.37 14.32
N CYS A 22 -2.06 -4.83 13.95
CA CYS A 22 -3.30 -5.03 14.69
C CYS A 22 -3.57 -6.54 14.84
N ASN A 23 -3.69 -7.01 16.09
CA ASN A 23 -3.84 -8.42 16.46
C ASN A 23 -2.74 -9.37 15.94
N GLU A 24 -1.57 -8.86 15.54
CA GLU A 24 -0.44 -9.69 15.17
C GLU A 24 0.35 -10.09 16.43
N PRO A 25 0.38 -11.37 16.82
CA PRO A 25 1.07 -11.81 18.04
C PRO A 25 2.59 -11.66 17.95
N ASP A 26 3.19 -11.79 16.76
CA ASP A 26 4.64 -11.63 16.61
C ASP A 26 5.01 -10.18 16.28
N LYS A 27 5.74 -9.52 17.20
CA LYS A 27 6.24 -8.15 17.05
C LYS A 27 7.21 -7.94 15.86
N ARG A 28 7.61 -9.00 15.17
CA ARG A 28 8.46 -8.96 13.96
C ARG A 28 7.67 -9.17 12.67
N CYS A 29 6.40 -9.54 12.77
CA CYS A 29 5.51 -9.77 11.66
C CYS A 29 4.57 -8.58 11.43
N TYR A 30 4.13 -8.44 10.19
CA TYR A 30 3.17 -7.44 9.78
C TYR A 30 2.17 -8.08 8.83
N PHE A 31 0.92 -7.73 9.00
CA PHE A 31 -0.10 -7.97 8.00
C PHE A 31 0.02 -6.94 6.88
N VAL A 32 -0.04 -7.40 5.64
CA VAL A 32 0.03 -6.59 4.42
C VAL A 32 -1.25 -6.80 3.63
N VAL A 33 -2.09 -5.76 3.54
CA VAL A 33 -3.37 -5.79 2.81
C VAL A 33 -3.19 -5.01 1.50
N PRO A 34 -3.14 -5.70 0.33
CA PRO A 34 -2.93 -5.05 -0.95
C PRO A 34 -4.23 -4.54 -1.58
N PHE A 35 -4.19 -3.36 -2.17
CA PHE A 35 -5.24 -2.75 -2.97
C PHE A 35 -4.69 -2.44 -4.36
N ILE A 36 -5.29 -3.05 -5.38
CA ILE A 36 -4.98 -2.74 -6.77
C ILE A 36 -5.72 -1.45 -7.12
N ILE A 37 -5.00 -0.47 -7.62
CA ILE A 37 -5.61 0.78 -8.12
C ILE A 37 -6.04 0.52 -9.57
N PRO A 38 -7.34 0.61 -9.89
CA PRO A 38 -7.79 0.40 -11.26
C PRO A 38 -7.18 1.42 -12.22
N ASP A 39 -6.89 0.98 -13.45
CA ASP A 39 -6.22 1.80 -14.47
C ASP A 39 -6.91 3.15 -14.73
N TYR A 40 -8.24 3.22 -14.62
CA TYR A 40 -9.00 4.45 -14.86
C TYR A 40 -8.80 5.54 -13.79
N TYR A 41 -8.21 5.20 -12.63
CA TYR A 41 -7.76 6.18 -11.63
C TYR A 41 -6.36 6.72 -11.91
N ILE A 42 -5.65 6.17 -12.90
CA ILE A 42 -4.31 6.61 -13.28
C ILE A 42 -4.43 7.73 -14.30
N THR A 43 -3.80 8.87 -14.01
CA THR A 43 -3.89 10.07 -14.84
C THR A 43 -2.53 10.45 -15.37
N THR A 44 -2.46 10.73 -16.67
CA THR A 44 -1.28 11.30 -17.31
C THR A 44 -1.23 12.81 -17.08
N GLY A 45 -0.02 13.34 -16.83
CA GLY A 45 0.20 14.76 -16.52
C GLY A 45 0.37 15.05 -15.03
N SER A 46 0.36 16.34 -14.67
CA SER A 46 0.63 16.81 -13.30
C SER A 46 -0.63 16.94 -12.43
N GLN A 47 -1.83 16.86 -13.01
CA GLN A 47 -3.09 17.05 -12.31
C GLN A 47 -3.86 15.74 -12.18
N LEU A 48 -4.25 15.42 -10.94
CA LEU A 48 -5.11 14.28 -10.64
C LEU A 48 -6.54 14.57 -11.08
N LYS A 49 -7.13 13.64 -11.84
CA LYS A 49 -8.55 13.70 -12.28
C LYS A 49 -9.47 12.89 -11.39
N PHE A 50 -8.95 11.83 -10.77
CA PHE A 50 -9.73 10.91 -9.94
C PHE A 50 -8.98 10.60 -8.65
N VAL A 51 -9.74 10.32 -7.59
CA VAL A 51 -9.22 9.90 -6.29
C VAL A 51 -9.82 8.55 -5.96
N TYR A 52 -8.97 7.53 -5.83
CA TYR A 52 -9.41 6.21 -5.41
C TYR A 52 -9.57 6.19 -3.89
N SER A 53 -10.73 5.71 -3.42
CA SER A 53 -11.01 5.50 -2.01
C SER A 53 -11.19 4.01 -1.73
N VAL A 54 -10.41 3.50 -0.77
CA VAL A 54 -10.58 2.14 -0.23
C VAL A 54 -11.69 2.07 0.83
N GLY A 55 -12.31 3.20 1.16
CA GLY A 55 -13.29 3.32 2.24
C GLY A 55 -12.65 3.20 3.64
N THR A 56 -13.44 2.74 4.59
CA THR A 56 -13.00 2.48 5.98
C THR A 56 -12.69 1.00 6.15
N LEU A 57 -11.55 0.70 6.78
CA LEU A 57 -11.08 -0.66 7.00
C LEU A 57 -10.92 -0.95 8.48
N GLU A 58 -11.40 -2.12 8.90
CA GLU A 58 -11.27 -2.63 10.25
C GLU A 58 -10.08 -3.62 10.28
N LEU A 59 -8.91 -3.13 10.70
CA LEU A 59 -7.64 -3.85 10.58
C LEU A 59 -7.51 -5.05 11.53
N SER A 60 -8.46 -5.25 12.43
CA SER A 60 -8.55 -6.46 13.27
C SER A 60 -9.10 -7.68 12.51
N LYS A 61 -9.72 -7.48 11.34
CA LYS A 61 -10.28 -8.55 10.50
C LYS A 61 -9.27 -9.08 9.48
N PHE A 62 -9.46 -10.33 9.08
CA PHE A 62 -8.73 -10.91 7.96
C PHE A 62 -9.34 -10.47 6.62
N TYR A 63 -8.49 -10.09 5.67
CA TYR A 63 -8.89 -9.68 4.32
C TYR A 63 -8.40 -10.68 3.26
N GLN A 64 -9.21 -10.93 2.24
CA GLN A 64 -8.79 -11.80 1.13
C GLN A 64 -7.55 -11.22 0.43
N GLY A 65 -6.53 -12.07 0.24
CA GLY A 65 -5.26 -11.66 -0.37
C GLY A 65 -4.30 -10.94 0.59
N GLN A 66 -4.66 -10.78 1.87
CA GLN A 66 -3.74 -10.33 2.91
C GLN A 66 -2.58 -11.32 3.07
N LYS A 67 -1.38 -10.79 3.30
CA LYS A 67 -0.16 -11.56 3.54
C LYS A 67 0.39 -11.27 4.93
N ILE A 68 1.14 -12.21 5.49
CA ILE A 68 1.93 -12.01 6.70
C ILE A 68 3.39 -11.92 6.28
N GLU A 69 4.06 -10.82 6.61
CA GLU A 69 5.49 -10.63 6.32
C GLU A 69 6.29 -10.38 7.59
N CYS A 70 7.26 -11.24 7.86
CA CYS A 70 8.09 -11.19 9.07
C CYS A 70 9.56 -10.82 8.78
N THR A 71 9.82 -10.13 7.67
CA THR A 71 11.19 -9.92 7.20
C THR A 71 11.87 -8.77 7.93
N LYS A 72 13.15 -8.96 8.31
CA LYS A 72 14.00 -7.87 8.83
C LYS A 72 14.08 -6.69 7.88
N ARG A 73 13.97 -6.93 6.57
CA ARG A 73 13.94 -5.90 5.54
C ARG A 73 12.73 -5.01 5.72
N LEU A 74 11.53 -5.58 5.81
CA LEU A 74 10.29 -4.82 6.02
C LEU A 74 10.32 -4.03 7.34
N SER A 75 10.76 -4.65 8.43
CA SER A 75 10.92 -3.96 9.72
C SER A 75 11.84 -2.74 9.62
N ARG A 76 12.94 -2.85 8.88
CA ARG A 76 13.84 -1.70 8.62
C ARG A 76 13.16 -0.63 7.77
N LYS A 77 12.40 -1.03 6.74
CA LYS A 77 11.66 -0.09 5.90
C LYS A 77 10.66 0.75 6.71
N ILE A 78 9.89 0.10 7.57
CA ILE A 78 8.89 0.78 8.41
C ILE A 78 9.58 1.71 9.41
N LYS A 79 10.63 1.23 10.10
CA LYS A 79 11.37 2.03 11.09
C LYS A 79 12.08 3.25 10.48
N ASN A 80 12.62 3.11 9.27
CA ASN A 80 13.35 4.19 8.61
C ASN A 80 12.42 5.19 7.91
N GLY A 81 11.09 4.99 7.97
CA GLY A 81 10.09 5.86 7.34
C GLY A 81 10.34 6.01 5.84
N TYR A 82 9.72 5.15 5.01
CA TYR A 82 9.77 5.33 3.55
C TYR A 82 9.08 6.64 3.13
N ILE A 83 9.83 7.74 3.21
CA ILE A 83 9.66 8.97 2.45
C ILE A 83 10.43 8.73 1.15
N ASN A 84 9.72 8.32 0.09
CA ASN A 84 10.18 8.58 -1.26
C ASN A 84 9.10 9.47 -1.88
N TYR A 85 9.45 10.74 -2.10
CA TYR A 85 8.65 11.74 -2.80
C TYR A 85 8.56 11.44 -4.30
#